data_AF-A0A951HJE5-F1
#
_entry.id   AF-A0A951HJE5-F1
#
_cell.length_a   1.000
_cell.length_b   1.000
_cell.length_c   1.000
_cell.angle_alpha   90.00
_cell.angle_beta   90.00
_cell.angle_gamma   90.00
#
_symmetry.space_group_name_H-M   'P 1'
#
loop_
_entity.id
_entity.type
_entity.pdbx_description
1 polymer ?
#
loop_
_entity_poly.entity_id
_entity_poly.type
_entity_poly.pdbx_seq_one_letter_code
_entity_poly.pdbx_strand_id
1 'polypeptide(L)'
;MDATNGFVICDAVCGDLSGRRLIVLRGTVKHKFSKKTTFGMRLAEERKRLGMRQAEFSALVGTDVPKQSLYENDKRELRGDYLARLAAVDVDIVYVLTGRRNQGEWLGQGASELLNAYLSLPPEMQDALDLFIRALRDQFDRSEGATLHGLRLDYRAENERRR
;
A
#
# COMPACT_ATOMS: atom_id res chain seq x y z
N MET A 1 25.23 -28.11 -19.40
CA MET A 1 25.14 -29.51 -19.00
C MET A 1 25.18 -29.52 -17.49
N ASP A 2 24.33 -30.37 -16.91
CA ASP A 2 24.15 -30.68 -15.49
C ASP A 2 23.37 -29.69 -14.63
N ALA A 3 22.05 -29.93 -14.58
CA ALA A 3 21.23 -29.62 -13.42
C ALA A 3 20.58 -30.94 -12.95
N THR A 4 21.05 -31.42 -11.81
CA THR A 4 20.70 -32.66 -11.14
C THR A 4 19.20 -32.66 -10.78
N ASN A 5 18.42 -33.48 -11.48
CA ASN A 5 17.04 -33.79 -11.11
C ASN A 5 17.05 -34.52 -9.76
N GLY A 6 16.67 -33.82 -8.69
CA GLY A 6 16.53 -34.39 -7.35
C GLY A 6 15.41 -35.43 -7.32
N PHE A 7 15.78 -36.70 -7.20
CA PHE A 7 14.90 -37.84 -7.00
C PHE A 7 14.79 -38.09 -5.50
N VAL A 8 13.59 -38.06 -4.94
CA VAL A 8 13.35 -38.47 -3.54
C VAL A 8 12.63 -39.81 -3.58
N ILE A 9 13.34 -40.90 -3.26
CA ILE A 9 12.71 -42.19 -2.94
C ILE A 9 12.43 -42.15 -1.44
N CYS A 10 11.16 -42.15 -1.07
CA CYS A 10 10.76 -42.51 0.29
C CYS A 10 10.48 -44.01 0.29
N ASP A 11 11.33 -44.79 0.95
CA ASP A 11 11.07 -46.20 1.24
C ASP A 11 9.93 -46.27 2.28
N ALA A 12 8.79 -46.82 1.88
CA ALA A 12 7.70 -47.17 2.79
C ALA A 12 7.66 -48.70 2.94
N VAL A 13 7.84 -49.14 4.19
CA VAL A 13 7.80 -50.55 4.61
C VAL A 13 6.40 -51.15 4.41
N CYS A 14 6.36 -52.39 3.90
CA CYS A 14 5.16 -53.20 3.69
C CYS A 14 4.32 -53.43 4.95
N GLY A 15 3.01 -53.18 4.84
CA GLY A 15 1.97 -53.67 5.75
C GLY A 15 0.70 -54.01 4.95
N ASP A 16 0.22 -55.23 5.13
CA ASP A 16 -0.88 -55.95 4.45
C ASP A 16 -2.11 -55.12 4.04
N LEU A 17 -2.50 -55.24 2.77
CA LEU A 17 -3.80 -54.81 2.24
C LEU A 17 -4.46 -55.95 1.44
N SER A 18 -5.30 -56.72 2.14
CA SER A 18 -6.56 -57.33 1.67
C SER A 18 -6.93 -57.02 0.20
N GLY A 19 -6.63 -57.96 -0.69
CA GLY A 19 -7.45 -58.36 -1.84
C GLY A 19 -7.85 -57.33 -2.90
N ARG A 20 -7.34 -56.10 -2.90
CA ARG A 20 -7.67 -55.10 -3.93
C ARG A 20 -6.41 -54.67 -4.67
N ARG A 21 -6.36 -54.98 -5.97
CA ARG A 21 -5.34 -54.49 -6.90
C ARG A 21 -5.43 -52.96 -6.99
N LEU A 22 -4.54 -52.27 -6.30
CA LEU A 22 -4.40 -50.81 -6.43
C LEU A 22 -3.57 -50.54 -7.69
N ILE A 23 -4.22 -50.08 -8.77
CA ILE A 23 -3.51 -49.62 -9.97
C ILE A 23 -2.99 -48.21 -9.65
N VAL A 24 -1.71 -48.10 -9.28
CA VAL A 24 -1.05 -46.80 -9.13
C VAL A 24 -0.79 -46.24 -10.53
N LEU A 25 -1.74 -45.46 -11.05
CA LEU A 25 -1.52 -44.67 -12.25
C LEU A 25 -0.49 -43.58 -11.91
N ARG A 26 0.75 -43.72 -12.41
CA ARG A 26 1.78 -42.68 -12.38
C ARG A 26 1.32 -41.50 -13.24
N GLY A 27 0.53 -40.60 -12.65
CA GLY A 27 0.23 -39.30 -13.21
C GLY A 27 1.39 -38.34 -12.97
N THR A 28 1.81 -37.61 -14.01
CA THR A 28 2.73 -36.48 -13.86
C THR A 28 1.90 -35.23 -13.60
N VAL A 29 1.92 -34.71 -12.36
CA VAL A 29 1.32 -33.41 -12.06
C VAL A 29 2.33 -32.34 -12.50
N LYS A 30 2.11 -31.70 -13.65
CA LYS A 30 2.83 -30.48 -14.02
C LYS A 30 2.49 -29.40 -12.99
N HIS A 31 3.33 -29.22 -11.98
CA HIS A 31 3.23 -28.08 -11.09
C HIS A 31 3.55 -26.83 -11.91
N LYS A 32 2.51 -26.03 -12.22
CA LYS A 32 2.71 -24.65 -12.62
C LYS A 32 3.28 -23.95 -11.39
N PHE A 33 4.59 -23.70 -11.37
CA PHE A 33 5.19 -22.80 -10.39
C PHE A 33 4.43 -21.48 -10.44
N SER A 34 3.64 -21.20 -9.41
CA SER A 34 2.99 -19.91 -9.23
C SER A 34 4.09 -18.85 -9.29
N LYS A 35 3.99 -17.96 -10.28
CA LYS A 35 5.01 -16.95 -10.58
C LYS A 35 5.17 -16.09 -9.32
N LYS A 36 6.30 -16.22 -8.62
CA LYS A 36 6.59 -15.41 -7.43
C LYS A 36 6.64 -13.95 -7.87
N THR A 37 5.70 -13.13 -7.41
CA THR A 37 5.64 -11.70 -7.77
C THR A 37 6.79 -10.96 -7.10
N THR A 38 7.83 -10.65 -7.89
CA THR A 38 9.01 -9.91 -7.43
C THR A 38 8.81 -8.40 -7.56
N PHE A 39 9.73 -7.61 -6.98
CA PHE A 39 9.68 -6.16 -7.14
C PHE A 39 9.94 -5.74 -8.60
N GLY A 40 10.81 -6.46 -9.33
CA GLY A 40 11.12 -6.17 -10.72
C GLY A 40 9.90 -6.34 -11.62
N MET A 41 9.11 -7.39 -11.39
CA MET A 41 7.83 -7.58 -12.05
C MET A 41 6.85 -6.43 -11.78
N ARG A 42 6.74 -5.99 -10.53
CA ARG A 42 5.84 -4.87 -10.16
C ARG A 42 6.31 -3.53 -10.72
N LEU A 43 7.62 -3.32 -10.81
CA LEU A 43 8.19 -2.15 -11.48
C LEU A 43 7.84 -2.14 -12.97
N ALA A 44 7.91 -3.29 -13.64
CA ALA A 44 7.49 -3.42 -15.03
C ALA A 44 5.98 -3.21 -15.21
N GLU A 45 5.16 -3.65 -14.25
CA GLU A 45 3.71 -3.41 -14.23
C GLU A 45 3.40 -1.91 -14.08
N GLU A 46 4.08 -1.19 -13.17
CA GLU A 46 3.88 0.25 -13.02
C GLU A 46 4.33 1.02 -14.26
N ARG A 47 5.47 0.66 -14.86
CA ARG A 47 5.87 1.25 -16.14
C ARG A 47 4.81 1.05 -17.22
N LYS A 48 4.24 -0.16 -17.32
CA LYS A 48 3.18 -0.47 -18.28
C LYS A 48 1.88 0.28 -17.97
N ARG A 49 1.55 0.48 -16.69
CA ARG A 49 0.41 1.32 -16.26
C ARG A 49 0.53 2.74 -16.80
N LEU A 50 1.74 3.29 -16.81
CA LEU A 50 2.04 4.61 -17.38
C LEU A 50 2.07 4.61 -18.92
N GLY A 51 1.87 3.46 -19.58
CA GLY A 51 1.87 3.34 -21.04
C GLY A 51 3.27 3.47 -21.68
N MET A 52 4.34 3.41 -20.88
CA MET A 52 5.68 3.73 -21.35
C MET A 52 6.48 2.50 -21.80
N ARG A 53 7.26 2.68 -22.86
CA ARG A 53 8.32 1.75 -23.25
C ARG A 53 9.51 1.87 -22.31
N GLN A 54 10.35 0.85 -22.29
CA GLN A 54 11.50 0.79 -21.40
C GLN A 54 12.50 1.93 -21.64
N ALA A 55 12.68 2.34 -22.89
CA ALA A 55 13.53 3.47 -23.25
C ALA A 55 12.99 4.82 -22.73
N GLU A 56 11.70 5.06 -22.92
CA GLU A 56 11.00 6.27 -22.47
C GLU A 56 11.03 6.37 -20.94
N PHE A 57 10.72 5.27 -20.26
CA PHE A 57 10.75 5.20 -18.80
C PHE A 57 12.16 5.42 -18.24
N SER A 58 13.18 4.84 -18.88
CA SER A 58 14.57 5.03 -18.45
C SER A 58 15.01 6.49 -18.62
N ALA A 59 14.65 7.13 -19.74
CA ALA A 59 14.93 8.54 -19.97
C ALA A 59 14.20 9.43 -18.95
N LEU A 60 12.93 9.14 -18.65
CA LEU A 60 12.12 9.87 -17.68
C LEU A 60 12.72 9.80 -16.26
N VAL A 61 13.15 8.62 -15.83
CA VAL A 61 13.75 8.41 -14.50
C VAL A 61 15.21 8.85 -14.45
N GLY A 62 15.84 9.14 -15.60
CA GLY A 62 17.26 9.52 -15.68
C GLY A 62 18.20 8.33 -15.45
N THR A 63 17.89 7.17 -16.04
CA THR A 63 18.72 5.96 -16.03
C THR A 63 18.93 5.41 -17.44
N ASP A 64 19.81 4.44 -17.59
CA ASP A 64 20.06 3.78 -18.87
C ASP A 64 19.08 2.62 -19.09
N VAL A 65 18.68 2.39 -20.35
CA VAL A 65 17.77 1.28 -20.72
C VAL A 65 18.24 -0.10 -20.24
N PRO A 66 19.54 -0.44 -20.35
CA PRO A 66 20.04 -1.71 -19.81
C PRO A 66 19.87 -1.82 -18.30
N LYS A 67 20.06 -0.71 -17.55
CA LYS A 67 19.86 -0.71 -16.09
C LYS A 67 18.40 -0.98 -15.74
N GLN A 68 17.47 -0.35 -16.46
CA GLN A 68 16.05 -0.62 -16.27
C GLN A 68 15.72 -2.10 -16.52
N SER A 69 16.34 -2.73 -17.51
CA SER A 69 16.17 -4.15 -17.78
C SER A 69 16.65 -5.03 -16.64
N LEU A 70 17.78 -4.67 -16.03
CA LEU A 70 18.30 -5.41 -14.88
C LEU A 70 17.37 -5.31 -13.67
N TYR A 71 16.75 -4.15 -13.44
CA TYR A 71 15.78 -3.98 -12.36
C TYR A 71 14.50 -4.78 -12.60
N GLU A 72 13.92 -4.71 -13.79
CA GLU A 72 12.67 -5.41 -14.12
C GLU A 72 12.80 -6.93 -14.11
N ASN A 73 14.03 -7.44 -14.25
CA ASN A 73 14.34 -8.88 -14.21
C ASN A 73 14.97 -9.33 -12.88
N ASP A 74 14.93 -8.48 -11.84
CA ASP A 74 15.51 -8.75 -10.51
C ASP A 74 17.01 -9.10 -10.52
N LYS A 75 17.73 -8.72 -11.58
CA LYS A 75 19.18 -8.92 -11.71
C LYS A 75 19.99 -7.86 -10.97
N ARG A 76 19.32 -6.83 -10.46
CA ARG A 76 19.92 -5.74 -9.69
C ARG A 76 18.93 -5.19 -8.69
N GLU A 77 19.43 -4.88 -7.50
CA GLU A 77 18.65 -4.25 -6.43
C GLU A 77 18.34 -2.77 -6.73
N LEU A 78 17.16 -2.33 -6.31
CA LEU A 78 16.75 -0.93 -6.39
C LEU A 78 17.45 -0.13 -5.28
N ARG A 79 18.18 0.91 -5.67
CA ARG A 79 18.81 1.83 -4.72
C ARG A 79 17.86 2.95 -4.32
N GLY A 80 18.08 3.53 -3.14
CA GLY A 80 17.24 4.60 -2.60
C GLY A 80 17.15 5.84 -3.50
N ASP A 81 18.25 6.21 -4.15
CA ASP A 81 18.29 7.32 -5.11
C ASP A 81 17.47 7.04 -6.39
N TYR A 82 17.36 5.77 -6.76
CA TYR A 82 16.52 5.34 -7.87
C TYR A 82 15.04 5.36 -7.47
N LEU A 83 14.71 4.86 -6.27
CA LEU A 83 13.35 4.92 -5.73
C LEU A 83 12.87 6.37 -5.58
N ALA A 84 13.72 7.29 -5.10
CA ALA A 84 13.37 8.71 -4.98
C ALA A 84 12.98 9.32 -6.34
N ARG A 85 13.69 8.95 -7.41
CA ARG A 85 13.38 9.40 -8.77
C ARG A 85 12.08 8.79 -9.29
N LEU A 86 11.79 7.53 -8.96
CA LEU A 86 10.50 6.91 -9.26
C LEU A 86 9.33 7.64 -8.57
N ALA A 87 9.52 8.11 -7.34
CA ALA A 87 8.49 8.84 -6.59
C ALA A 87 8.05 10.11 -7.32
N ALA A 88 9.02 10.78 -7.95
CA ALA A 88 8.80 12.05 -8.66
C ALA A 88 8.06 11.88 -9.99
N VAL A 89 7.96 10.65 -10.52
CA VAL A 89 7.37 10.35 -11.83
C VAL A 89 6.08 9.52 -11.73
N ASP A 90 5.35 9.69 -10.62
CA ASP A 90 4.03 9.10 -10.38
C ASP A 90 3.99 7.55 -10.41
N VAL A 91 5.10 6.92 -10.02
CA VAL A 91 5.18 5.47 -9.81
C VAL A 91 4.82 5.14 -8.36
N ASP A 92 3.92 4.16 -8.16
CA ASP A 92 3.56 3.68 -6.83
C ASP A 92 4.69 2.83 -6.22
N ILE A 93 5.60 3.48 -5.49
CA ILE A 93 6.73 2.82 -4.83
C ILE A 93 6.27 1.81 -3.79
N VAL A 94 5.20 2.13 -3.06
CA VAL A 94 4.66 1.24 -2.02
C VAL A 94 4.22 -0.06 -2.68
N TYR A 95 3.54 0.02 -3.82
CA TYR A 95 3.20 -1.17 -4.59
C TYR A 95 4.44 -1.90 -5.12
N VAL A 96 5.43 -1.21 -5.69
CA VAL A 96 6.66 -1.86 -6.19
C VAL A 96 7.36 -2.66 -5.10
N LEU A 97 7.46 -2.12 -3.88
CA LEU A 97 8.14 -2.79 -2.77
C LEU A 97 7.27 -3.84 -2.08
N THR A 98 6.00 -3.54 -1.80
CA THR A 98 5.13 -4.35 -0.92
C THR A 98 4.16 -5.26 -1.67
N GLY A 99 3.88 -4.97 -2.94
CA GLY A 99 2.84 -5.64 -3.72
C GLY A 99 1.41 -5.21 -3.42
N ARG A 100 1.20 -4.24 -2.51
CA ARG A 100 -0.11 -3.68 -2.19
C ARG A 100 -0.27 -2.35 -2.90
N ARG A 101 -1.31 -2.22 -3.73
CA ARG A 101 -1.63 -0.96 -4.41
C ARG A 101 -2.21 0.01 -3.39
N ASN A 102 -1.78 1.26 -3.44
CA ASN A 102 -2.29 2.27 -2.52
C ASN A 102 -3.69 2.72 -2.96
N GLN A 103 -4.73 1.94 -2.63
CA GLN A 103 -6.15 2.28 -2.89
C GLN A 103 -6.75 3.10 -1.74
N GLY A 104 -5.94 3.96 -1.10
CA GLY A 104 -6.36 4.67 0.10
C GLY A 104 -6.32 3.84 1.38
N GLU A 105 -5.93 2.56 1.36
CA GLU A 105 -5.90 1.69 2.56
C GLU A 105 -5.03 2.22 3.73
N TRP A 106 -4.07 3.12 3.48
CA TRP A 106 -3.34 3.81 4.56
C TRP A 106 -4.24 4.77 5.35
N LEU A 107 -5.22 5.38 4.69
CA LEU A 107 -6.29 6.12 5.31
C LEU A 107 -7.28 5.06 5.82
N GLY A 108 -7.29 4.82 7.13
CA GLY A 108 -8.26 3.89 7.74
C GLY A 108 -9.69 4.12 7.22
N GLN A 109 -10.55 3.11 7.28
CA GLN A 109 -11.86 3.08 6.58
C GLN A 109 -12.61 4.43 6.56
N GLY A 110 -12.74 5.09 7.71
CA GLY A 110 -13.44 6.37 7.80
C GLY A 110 -12.76 7.52 7.03
N ALA A 111 -11.44 7.58 6.99
CA ALA A 111 -10.71 8.60 6.23
C ALA A 111 -10.80 8.34 4.71
N SER A 112 -10.79 7.07 4.29
CA SER A 112 -11.03 6.69 2.89
C SER A 112 -12.45 7.03 2.44
N GLU A 113 -13.46 6.74 3.25
CA GLU A 113 -14.86 7.10 2.98
C GLU A 113 -15.07 8.61 2.87
N LEU A 114 -14.48 9.37 3.79
CA LEU A 114 -14.56 10.83 3.77
C LEU A 114 -13.92 11.42 2.50
N LEU A 115 -12.74 10.93 2.11
CA LEU A 115 -12.06 11.39 0.89
C LEU A 115 -12.87 11.09 -0.36
N ASN A 116 -13.44 9.89 -0.46
CA ASN A 116 -14.30 9.51 -1.59
C ASN A 116 -15.56 10.39 -1.65
N ALA A 117 -16.20 10.65 -0.50
CA ALA A 117 -17.34 11.55 -0.43
C ALA A 117 -16.96 12.96 -0.90
N TYR A 118 -15.83 13.50 -0.42
CA TYR A 118 -15.33 14.82 -0.82
C TYR A 118 -15.10 14.94 -2.32
N LEU A 119 -14.39 13.97 -2.93
CA LEU A 119 -14.09 13.98 -4.37
C LEU A 119 -15.33 13.83 -5.25
N SER A 120 -16.44 13.31 -4.71
CA SER A 120 -17.72 13.19 -5.43
C SER A 120 -18.56 14.48 -5.46
N LEU A 121 -18.19 15.49 -4.66
CA LEU A 121 -18.92 16.75 -4.57
C LEU A 121 -18.61 17.70 -5.73
N PRO A 122 -19.56 18.57 -6.14
CA PRO A 122 -19.26 19.69 -7.02
C PRO A 122 -18.20 20.65 -6.44
N PRO A 123 -17.41 21.34 -7.26
CA PRO A 123 -16.33 22.22 -6.80
C PRO A 123 -16.79 23.26 -5.76
N GLU A 124 -17.96 23.86 -5.96
CA GLU A 124 -18.51 24.87 -5.06
C GLU A 124 -18.76 24.32 -3.65
N MET A 125 -19.14 23.04 -3.57
CA MET A 125 -19.40 22.35 -2.31
C MET A 125 -18.11 21.85 -1.66
N GLN A 126 -17.10 21.51 -2.45
CA GLN A 126 -15.75 21.23 -1.96
C GLN A 126 -15.17 22.48 -1.27
N ASP A 127 -15.25 23.65 -1.91
CA ASP A 127 -14.76 24.92 -1.35
C ASP A 127 -15.46 25.30 -0.03
N ALA A 128 -16.77 25.11 0.04
CA ALA A 128 -17.55 25.36 1.26
C ALA A 128 -17.13 24.41 2.41
N LEU A 129 -16.91 23.13 2.11
CA LEU A 129 -16.43 22.18 3.09
C LEU A 129 -15.01 22.51 3.55
N ASP A 130 -14.14 22.94 2.63
CA ASP A 130 -12.77 23.33 2.90
C ASP A 130 -12.70 24.52 3.87
N LEU A 131 -13.59 25.51 3.67
CA LEU A 131 -13.77 26.64 4.59
C LEU A 131 -14.23 26.17 5.98
N PHE A 132 -15.22 25.27 6.03
CA PHE A 132 -15.74 24.75 7.28
C PHE A 132 -14.70 23.95 8.08
N ILE A 133 -13.95 23.07 7.41
CA ILE A 133 -12.87 22.28 8.03
C ILE A 133 -11.77 23.20 8.56
N ARG A 134 -11.41 24.27 7.84
CA ARG A 134 -10.45 25.28 8.32
C ARG A 134 -10.96 25.98 9.59
N ALA A 135 -12.23 26.40 9.60
CA ALA A 135 -12.83 27.05 10.77
C ALA A 135 -12.88 26.11 11.99
N LEU A 136 -13.25 24.84 11.80
CA LEU A 136 -13.24 23.84 12.88
C LEU A 136 -11.84 23.63 13.43
N ARG A 137 -10.84 23.47 12.56
CA ARG A 137 -9.43 23.30 12.97
C ARG A 137 -8.96 24.46 13.84
N ASP A 138 -9.17 25.69 13.38
CA ASP A 138 -8.80 26.90 14.13
C ASP A 138 -9.50 27.00 15.50
N GLN A 139 -10.73 26.47 15.61
CA GLN A 139 -11.48 26.46 16.86
C GLN A 139 -10.90 25.45 17.85
N PHE A 140 -10.57 24.24 17.39
CA PHE A 140 -10.03 23.18 18.26
C PHE A 140 -8.55 23.37 18.58
N ASP A 141 -7.75 23.96 17.70
CA ASP A 141 -6.35 24.33 17.97
C ASP A 141 -6.25 25.41 19.07
N ARG A 142 -7.25 26.30 19.19
CA ARG A 142 -7.31 27.28 20.29
C ARG A 142 -7.67 26.66 21.64
N SER A 143 -8.29 25.48 21.65
CA SER A 143 -8.85 24.87 22.86
C SER A 143 -7.82 24.10 23.71
N GLU A 144 -6.66 23.73 23.15
CA GLU A 144 -5.57 23.10 23.93
C GLU A 144 -4.71 24.13 24.71
N GLY A 145 -4.89 25.43 24.48
CA GLY A 145 -4.09 26.49 25.11
C GLY A 145 -4.82 27.41 26.10
N ALA A 146 -6.13 27.27 26.29
CA ALA A 146 -6.92 28.19 27.12
C ALA A 146 -7.79 27.41 28.13
N THR A 147 -7.19 26.93 29.21
CA THR A 147 -7.95 26.49 30.37
C THR A 147 -8.73 27.68 30.96
N LEU A 148 -10.04 27.66 30.72
CA LEU A 148 -11.07 28.53 31.26
C LEU A 148 -11.25 28.32 32.78
N HIS A 149 -10.24 28.64 33.58
CA HIS A 149 -10.37 28.76 35.03
C HIS A 149 -10.21 30.20 35.49
N GLY A 150 -11.12 31.06 35.01
CA GLY A 150 -11.11 32.49 35.32
C GLY A 150 -12.49 33.15 35.43
N LEU A 151 -13.60 32.40 35.44
CA LEU A 151 -14.91 32.95 35.76
C LEU A 151 -15.52 32.16 36.91
N ARG A 152 -14.93 32.37 38.09
CA ARG A 152 -15.60 32.10 39.36
C ARG A 152 -16.81 33.04 39.38
N LEU A 153 -18.00 32.47 39.27
CA LEU A 153 -19.25 33.17 39.51
C LEU A 153 -19.24 33.66 40.96
N ASP A 154 -18.87 34.92 41.16
CA ASP A 154 -19.10 35.61 42.42
C ASP A 154 -20.60 35.95 42.50
N TYR A 155 -21.40 34.94 42.81
CA TYR A 155 -22.79 35.13 43.22
C TYR A 155 -22.79 35.72 44.64
N ARG A 156 -22.55 37.02 44.75
CA ARG A 156 -22.72 37.75 46.02
C ARG A 156 -24.18 38.14 46.16
N ALA A 157 -24.96 37.24 46.77
CA ALA A 157 -26.29 37.57 47.26
C ALA A 157 -26.15 38.60 48.40
N GLU A 158 -26.33 39.89 48.08
CA GLU A 158 -26.61 40.91 49.09
C GLU A 158 -28.11 41.15 49.13
N ASN A 159 -28.82 40.25 49.82
CA ASN A 159 -30.10 40.55 50.43
C ASN A 159 -29.94 40.39 51.96
N GLU A 160 -30.52 41.37 52.67
CA GLU A 160 -30.86 41.35 54.10
C GLU A 160 -29.76 41.64 55.13
N ARG A 161 -29.62 42.93 55.49
CA ARG A 161 -29.84 43.47 56.87
C ARG A 161 -30.28 44.93 56.74
N ARG A 162 -31.58 45.25 56.70
CA ARG A 162 -32.40 45.60 57.88
C ARG A 162 -31.56 46.05 59.10
N ARG A 163 -31.34 47.35 59.25
CA ARG A 163 -31.88 48.22 60.32
C ARG A 163 -31.37 49.64 60.19
#